data_AF-A0A0R3H8C5-F1
#
_entry.id   AF-A0A0R3H8C5-F1
#
_cell.length_a   1.000
_cell.length_b   1.000
_cell.length_c   1.000
_cell.angle_alpha   90.00
_cell.angle_beta   90.00
_cell.angle_gamma   90.00
#
_symmetry.space_group_name_H-M   'P 1'
#
loop_
_entity.id
_entity.type
_entity.pdbx_description
1 polymer ?
#
loop_
_entity_poly.entity_id
_entity_poly.type
_entity_poly.pdbx_seq_one_letter_code
_entity_poly.pdbx_strand_id
1 'polypeptide(L)'
;MGDIPWPFRSADVLASGAISERRMRRLYRQLYPGVFVPRDAQLSATERAVAAWHWSRRQGIVAGLSASALHGAKWIDGDRPAELVFDNYRTPSGLTVHQDSLLANEITEVHGTNATTPARTAFDLGRRLTLGHAVERIDALMNATGLTTPEVHAVLAGHPGVRGVVRLREVLELVDAGAESPQETRTRLLLVRSGFPKPQTQIRVLDRFGDFVARVDMGWEDAKVGVEFDGTQHWTDPRQRSRDIDRAAALTDEGWTIIRVTSELLRHRPGTIVSRVDEALQLASLRLTTAFPPKAS
;
A
#
# COMPACT_ATOMS: atom_id res chain seq x y z
N MET A 1 2.36 -21.42 -31.67
CA MET A 1 3.39 -20.40 -31.94
C MET A 1 3.37 -19.51 -30.71
N GLY A 2 4.30 -19.72 -29.78
CA GLY A 2 4.15 -19.29 -28.38
C GLY A 2 4.14 -17.77 -28.20
N ASP A 3 3.37 -17.31 -27.23
CA ASP A 3 3.46 -15.94 -26.75
C ASP A 3 4.88 -15.68 -26.25
N ILE A 4 5.52 -14.65 -26.80
CA ILE A 4 6.86 -14.23 -26.38
C ILE A 4 6.69 -13.52 -25.02
N PRO A 5 7.36 -13.98 -23.95
CA PRO A 5 7.33 -13.30 -22.68
C PRO A 5 7.72 -11.84 -22.85
N TRP A 6 6.89 -10.94 -22.33
CA TRP A 6 7.09 -9.50 -22.41
C TRP A 6 7.05 -8.91 -20.99
N PRO A 7 7.65 -7.74 -20.77
CA PRO A 7 8.52 -6.98 -21.67
C PRO A 7 9.79 -7.73 -22.09
N PHE A 8 10.40 -7.38 -23.22
CA PHE A 8 11.66 -8.02 -23.66
C PHE A 8 12.62 -7.04 -24.33
N ARG A 9 13.91 -7.43 -24.39
CA ARG A 9 14.92 -6.72 -25.19
C ARG A 9 14.88 -7.20 -26.63
N SER A 10 14.91 -6.28 -27.60
CA SER A 10 14.91 -6.64 -29.02
C SER A 10 16.12 -7.50 -29.39
N ALA A 11 17.30 -7.22 -28.82
CA ALA A 11 18.51 -7.99 -29.07
C ALA A 11 18.34 -9.48 -28.71
N ASP A 12 17.68 -9.78 -27.59
CA ASP A 12 17.51 -11.16 -27.09
C ASP A 12 16.57 -11.96 -28.01
N VAL A 13 15.44 -11.38 -28.39
CA VAL A 13 14.43 -12.07 -29.22
C VAL A 13 14.81 -12.17 -30.71
N LEU A 14 15.61 -11.22 -31.21
CA LEU A 14 16.13 -11.27 -32.58
C LEU A 14 17.29 -12.27 -32.70
N ALA A 15 18.19 -12.30 -31.71
CA ALA A 15 19.31 -13.26 -31.70
C ALA A 15 18.84 -14.71 -31.58
N SER A 16 17.77 -14.96 -30.82
CA SER A 16 17.17 -16.30 -30.67
C SER A 16 16.27 -16.71 -31.84
N GLY A 17 15.96 -15.81 -32.76
CA GLY A 17 15.01 -16.07 -33.87
C GLY A 17 13.55 -16.24 -33.42
N ALA A 18 13.21 -15.86 -32.18
CA ALA A 18 11.86 -16.00 -31.63
C ALA A 18 10.81 -15.18 -32.42
N ILE A 19 11.23 -14.06 -33.01
CA ILE A 19 10.39 -13.20 -33.86
C ILE A 19 11.24 -12.48 -34.90
N SER A 20 10.69 -12.29 -36.11
CA SER A 20 11.34 -11.42 -37.11
C SER A 20 11.20 -9.95 -36.74
N GLU A 21 12.19 -9.13 -37.09
CA GLU A 21 12.16 -7.69 -36.82
C GLU A 21 10.89 -7.01 -37.36
N ARG A 22 10.49 -7.36 -38.59
CA ARG A 22 9.25 -6.86 -39.20
C ARG A 22 8.02 -7.17 -38.35
N ARG A 23 7.90 -8.40 -37.83
CA ARG A 23 6.77 -8.81 -36.99
C ARG A 23 6.82 -8.13 -35.63
N MET A 24 8.01 -8.01 -35.02
CA MET A 24 8.22 -7.28 -33.76
C MET A 24 7.76 -5.82 -33.88
N ARG A 25 8.25 -5.08 -34.89
CA ARG A 25 7.88 -3.67 -35.10
C ARG A 25 6.38 -3.47 -35.38
N ARG A 26 5.70 -4.47 -35.94
CA ARG A 26 4.25 -4.45 -36.14
C ARG A 26 3.49 -4.63 -34.84
N LEU A 27 3.80 -5.67 -34.07
CA LEU A 27 3.01 -6.10 -32.90
C LEU A 27 3.40 -5.41 -31.58
N TYR A 28 4.61 -4.87 -31.50
CA TYR A 28 5.17 -4.29 -30.29
C TYR A 28 5.56 -2.84 -30.52
N ARG A 29 5.51 -2.04 -29.44
CA ARG A 29 6.04 -0.68 -29.39
C ARG A 29 7.26 -0.64 -28.49
N GLN A 30 8.17 0.26 -28.80
CA GLN A 30 9.35 0.48 -27.98
C GLN A 30 8.96 1.32 -26.76
N LEU A 31 9.20 0.77 -25.55
CA LEU A 31 8.98 1.51 -24.30
C LEU A 31 10.24 2.28 -23.90
N TYR A 32 11.39 1.59 -23.91
CA TYR A 32 12.71 2.16 -23.63
C TYR A 32 13.68 1.79 -24.77
N PRO A 33 14.86 2.45 -24.88
CA PRO A 33 15.90 2.07 -25.83
C PRO A 33 16.16 0.54 -25.85
N GLY A 34 15.79 -0.13 -26.94
CA GLY A 34 15.95 -1.58 -27.11
C GLY A 34 14.98 -2.48 -26.32
N VAL A 35 13.96 -1.93 -25.65
CA VAL A 35 12.96 -2.70 -24.87
C VAL A 35 11.56 -2.50 -25.44
N PHE A 36 10.85 -3.60 -25.66
CA PHE A 36 9.57 -3.64 -26.34
C PHE A 36 8.47 -4.26 -25.49
N VAL A 37 7.27 -3.73 -25.66
CA VAL A 37 6.02 -4.18 -25.03
C VAL A 37 4.92 -4.28 -26.09
N PRO A 38 3.84 -5.07 -25.88
CA PRO A 38 2.76 -5.15 -26.86
C PRO A 38 2.20 -3.75 -27.17
N ARG A 39 1.89 -3.51 -28.44
CA ARG A 39 1.58 -2.15 -28.95
C ARG A 39 0.45 -1.48 -28.18
N ASP A 40 -0.59 -2.22 -27.87
CA ASP A 40 -1.82 -1.72 -27.25
C ASP A 40 -1.92 -2.07 -25.75
N ALA A 41 -0.83 -2.56 -25.15
CA ALA A 41 -0.82 -2.90 -23.72
C ALA A 41 -0.87 -1.64 -22.86
N GLN A 42 -1.82 -1.64 -21.92
CA GLN A 42 -1.81 -0.77 -20.75
C GLN A 42 -0.90 -1.41 -19.69
N LEU A 43 0.24 -0.79 -19.44
CA LEU A 43 1.25 -1.38 -18.56
C LEU A 43 0.84 -1.25 -17.09
N SER A 44 1.00 -2.33 -16.35
CA SER A 44 1.05 -2.28 -14.89
C SER A 44 2.39 -1.71 -14.40
N ALA A 45 2.43 -1.28 -13.13
CA ALA A 45 3.68 -0.82 -12.51
C ALA A 45 4.76 -1.93 -12.50
N THR A 46 4.35 -3.17 -12.25
CA THR A 46 5.19 -4.36 -12.28
C THR A 46 5.78 -4.60 -13.67
N GLU A 47 4.97 -4.55 -14.73
CA GLU A 47 5.45 -4.71 -16.10
C GLU A 47 6.42 -3.60 -16.50
N ARG A 48 6.13 -2.35 -16.12
CA ARG A 48 7.04 -1.23 -16.38
C ARG A 48 8.36 -1.38 -15.64
N ALA A 49 8.34 -1.91 -14.42
CA ALA A 49 9.52 -2.21 -13.61
C ALA A 49 10.40 -3.27 -14.29
N VAL A 50 9.80 -4.37 -14.76
CA VAL A 50 10.50 -5.43 -15.51
C VAL A 50 11.09 -4.88 -16.81
N ALA A 51 10.35 -4.02 -17.52
CA ALA A 51 10.87 -3.35 -18.71
C ALA A 51 12.11 -2.48 -18.42
N ALA A 52 12.12 -1.78 -17.27
CA ALA A 52 13.25 -0.98 -16.84
C ALA A 52 14.47 -1.85 -16.51
N TRP A 53 14.25 -2.97 -15.84
CA TRP A 53 15.30 -3.96 -15.58
C TRP A 53 15.88 -4.57 -16.88
N HIS A 54 15.05 -4.83 -17.89
CA HIS A 54 15.54 -5.21 -19.22
C HIS A 54 16.36 -4.10 -19.88
N TRP A 55 15.98 -2.83 -19.72
CA TRP A 55 16.72 -1.69 -20.26
C TRP A 55 18.14 -1.60 -19.66
N SER A 56 18.28 -1.84 -18.35
CA SER A 56 19.57 -1.90 -17.66
C SER A 56 20.39 -3.15 -18.00
N ARG A 57 19.99 -3.91 -19.03
CA ARG A 57 20.59 -5.20 -19.40
C ARG A 57 20.61 -6.20 -18.24
N ARG A 58 19.60 -6.12 -17.36
CA ARG A 58 19.46 -6.95 -16.15
C ARG A 58 20.52 -6.67 -15.07
N GLN A 59 21.20 -5.53 -15.14
CA GLN A 59 22.26 -5.15 -14.18
C GLN A 59 21.77 -4.18 -13.09
N GLY A 60 20.75 -3.35 -13.39
CA GLY A 60 20.15 -2.47 -12.40
C GLY A 60 19.27 -3.23 -11.41
N ILE A 61 19.03 -2.64 -10.24
CA ILE A 61 18.18 -3.19 -9.19
C ILE A 61 16.87 -2.39 -9.16
N VAL A 62 15.72 -3.03 -9.32
CA VAL A 62 14.41 -2.36 -9.23
C VAL A 62 14.20 -1.84 -7.81
N ALA A 63 13.75 -0.59 -7.67
CA ALA A 63 13.67 0.10 -6.38
C ALA A 63 12.38 0.91 -6.23
N GLY A 64 12.19 1.55 -5.07
CA GLY A 64 11.10 2.51 -4.83
C GLY A 64 9.71 1.94 -5.09
N LEU A 65 8.84 2.72 -5.74
CA LEU A 65 7.47 2.27 -6.06
C LEU A 65 7.46 1.07 -7.03
N SER A 66 8.47 0.95 -7.88
CA SER A 66 8.59 -0.20 -8.79
C SER A 66 8.89 -1.50 -8.04
N ALA A 67 9.79 -1.46 -7.06
CA ALA A 67 10.05 -2.63 -6.21
C ALA A 67 8.83 -2.94 -5.33
N SER A 68 8.18 -1.91 -4.80
CA SER A 68 6.95 -2.07 -4.02
C SER A 68 5.86 -2.80 -4.82
N ALA A 69 5.68 -2.45 -6.10
CA ALA A 69 4.75 -3.14 -7.00
C ALA A 69 5.17 -4.59 -7.29
N LEU A 70 6.47 -4.87 -7.50
CA LEU A 70 6.98 -6.24 -7.68
C LEU A 70 6.68 -7.11 -6.44
N HIS A 71 6.80 -6.56 -5.24
CA HIS A 71 6.46 -7.22 -3.97
C HIS A 71 4.95 -7.38 -3.73
N GLY A 72 4.11 -7.01 -4.70
CA GLY A 72 2.65 -7.20 -4.62
C GLY A 72 1.89 -6.08 -3.92
N ALA A 73 2.55 -4.97 -3.55
CA ALA A 73 1.86 -3.82 -2.97
C ALA A 73 0.87 -3.22 -3.99
N LYS A 74 -0.36 -2.97 -3.54
CA LYS A 74 -1.45 -2.45 -4.37
C LYS A 74 -1.37 -0.93 -4.55
N TRP A 75 -2.26 -0.40 -5.40
CA TRP A 75 -2.56 1.03 -5.57
C TRP A 75 -1.48 1.87 -6.26
N ILE A 76 -0.54 1.24 -6.97
CA ILE A 76 0.56 1.92 -7.68
C ILE A 76 0.18 2.06 -9.15
N ASP A 77 0.10 3.31 -9.62
CA ASP A 77 -0.31 3.61 -10.99
C ASP A 77 0.75 3.12 -11.99
N GLY A 78 0.32 2.41 -13.04
CA GLY A 78 1.22 1.85 -14.06
C GLY A 78 1.80 2.89 -15.04
N ASP A 79 1.35 4.15 -14.97
CA ASP A 79 1.89 5.28 -15.73
C ASP A 79 3.07 5.97 -15.04
N ARG A 80 3.30 5.68 -13.75
CA ARG A 80 4.42 6.24 -12.99
C ARG A 80 5.76 5.83 -13.61
N PRO A 81 6.78 6.71 -13.59
CA PRO A 81 8.12 6.33 -14.01
C PRO A 81 8.61 5.08 -13.25
N ALA A 82 9.24 4.15 -13.95
CA ALA A 82 9.89 3.02 -13.29
C ALA A 82 11.13 3.48 -12.53
N GLU A 83 11.42 2.83 -11.41
CA GLU A 83 12.52 3.20 -10.50
C GLU A 83 13.57 2.09 -10.44
N LEU A 84 14.84 2.46 -10.61
CA LEU A 84 16.00 1.58 -10.52
C LEU A 84 17.10 2.22 -9.66
N VAL A 85 17.88 1.42 -8.96
CA VAL A 85 19.25 1.76 -8.58
C VAL A 85 20.18 1.22 -9.66
N PHE A 86 20.90 2.08 -10.36
CA PHE A 86 21.77 1.70 -11.47
C PHE A 86 22.78 2.81 -11.81
N ASP A 87 24.02 2.46 -12.14
CA ASP A 87 25.04 3.44 -12.54
C ASP A 87 24.92 3.80 -14.03
N ASN A 88 23.98 4.70 -14.36
CA ASN A 88 23.82 5.25 -15.69
C ASN A 88 23.18 6.64 -15.68
N TYR A 89 23.90 7.64 -16.19
CA TYR A 89 23.50 9.04 -16.22
C TYR A 89 22.59 9.42 -17.41
N ARG A 90 22.44 8.54 -18.41
CA ARG A 90 21.59 8.78 -19.60
C ARG A 90 20.27 8.05 -19.48
N THR A 91 19.48 8.47 -18.51
CA THR A 91 18.17 7.87 -18.21
C THR A 91 17.13 8.25 -19.26
N PRO A 92 16.41 7.28 -19.87
CA PRO A 92 15.30 7.56 -20.77
C PRO A 92 14.12 8.19 -20.04
N SER A 93 13.25 8.88 -20.80
CA SER A 93 11.96 9.33 -20.28
C SER A 93 11.14 8.15 -19.72
N GLY A 94 10.45 8.38 -18.60
CA GLY A 94 9.66 7.35 -17.93
C GLY A 94 10.46 6.39 -17.05
N LEU A 95 11.77 6.63 -16.84
CA LEU A 95 12.53 6.01 -15.76
C LEU A 95 13.10 7.06 -14.81
N THR A 96 13.22 6.67 -13.54
CA THR A 96 14.00 7.35 -12.51
C THR A 96 15.11 6.41 -12.09
N VAL A 97 16.35 6.86 -12.20
CA VAL A 97 17.53 6.10 -11.78
C VAL A 97 18.12 6.78 -10.56
N HIS A 98 18.23 6.02 -9.47
CA HIS A 98 18.83 6.44 -8.21
C HIS A 98 20.28 5.98 -8.13
N GLN A 99 21.13 6.82 -7.54
CA GLN A 99 22.56 6.54 -7.29
C GLN A 99 22.78 6.19 -5.81
N ASP A 100 21.98 5.26 -5.28
CA ASP A 100 22.12 4.83 -3.89
C ASP A 100 23.10 3.66 -3.77
N SER A 101 23.82 3.61 -2.65
CA SER A 101 24.54 2.41 -2.24
C SER A 101 23.56 1.39 -1.66
N LEU A 102 23.66 0.15 -2.14
CA LEU A 102 22.90 -1.01 -1.66
C LEU A 102 23.85 -1.98 -0.98
N LEU A 103 23.49 -2.44 0.21
CA LEU A 103 24.16 -3.58 0.83
C LEU A 103 23.69 -4.89 0.19
N ALA A 104 24.50 -5.93 0.23
CA ALA A 104 24.18 -7.21 -0.42
C ALA A 104 22.87 -7.83 0.10
N ASN A 105 22.58 -7.68 1.39
CA ASN A 105 21.35 -8.15 2.04
C ASN A 105 20.13 -7.25 1.79
N GLU A 106 20.26 -6.19 0.99
CA GLU A 106 19.17 -5.28 0.61
C GLU A 106 18.66 -5.54 -0.80
N ILE A 107 19.19 -6.56 -1.46
CA ILE A 107 18.83 -6.99 -2.82
C ILE A 107 18.21 -8.38 -2.73
N THR A 108 17.14 -8.61 -3.48
CA THR A 108 16.49 -9.91 -3.61
C THR A 108 15.96 -10.11 -5.03
N GLU A 109 15.69 -11.36 -5.40
CA GLU A 109 15.05 -11.68 -6.66
C GLU A 109 13.55 -11.84 -6.45
N VAL A 110 12.76 -11.14 -7.28
CA VAL A 110 11.30 -11.24 -7.31
C VAL A 110 10.89 -11.61 -8.72
N HIS A 111 10.32 -12.81 -8.89
CA HIS A 111 9.91 -13.34 -10.20
C HIS A 111 11.02 -13.23 -11.29
N GLY A 112 12.26 -13.58 -10.94
CA GLY A 112 13.41 -13.51 -11.86
C GLY A 112 13.96 -12.10 -12.11
N THR A 113 13.52 -11.09 -11.36
CA THR A 113 13.96 -9.69 -11.47
C THR A 113 14.65 -9.25 -10.18
N ASN A 114 15.85 -8.69 -10.28
CA ASN A 114 16.55 -8.14 -9.12
C ASN A 114 15.87 -6.85 -8.64
N ALA A 115 15.49 -6.81 -7.37
CA ALA A 115 14.83 -5.70 -6.72
C ALA A 115 15.38 -5.45 -5.30
N THR A 116 15.11 -4.27 -4.74
CA THR A 116 15.35 -4.00 -3.32
C THR A 116 14.45 -4.89 -2.46
N THR A 117 14.94 -5.38 -1.32
CA THR A 117 14.10 -6.13 -0.34
C THR A 117 12.91 -5.28 0.12
N PRO A 118 11.83 -5.89 0.67
CA PRO A 118 10.71 -5.12 1.22
C PRO A 118 11.17 -4.07 2.25
N ALA A 119 12.07 -4.44 3.16
CA ALA A 119 12.61 -3.53 4.17
C ALA A 119 13.37 -2.34 3.55
N ARG A 120 14.25 -2.60 2.56
CA ARG A 120 14.97 -1.54 1.85
C ARG A 120 14.02 -0.65 1.04
N THR A 121 13.00 -1.24 0.44
CA THR A 121 11.97 -0.53 -0.31
C THR A 121 11.20 0.42 0.61
N ALA A 122 10.74 -0.04 1.77
CA ALA A 122 10.06 0.80 2.77
C ALA A 122 10.96 1.93 3.29
N PHE A 123 12.23 1.63 3.58
CA PHE A 123 13.23 2.63 3.97
C PHE A 123 13.34 3.76 2.93
N ASP A 124 13.46 3.41 1.65
CA ASP A 124 13.59 4.38 0.56
C ASP A 124 12.30 5.18 0.34
N LEU A 125 11.13 4.53 0.41
CA LEU A 125 9.84 5.21 0.32
C LEU A 125 9.65 6.21 1.47
N GLY A 126 9.94 5.80 2.70
CA GLY A 126 9.74 6.61 3.91
C GLY A 126 10.61 7.86 3.96
N ARG A 127 11.86 7.77 3.49
CA ARG A 127 12.77 8.93 3.48
C ARG A 127 12.53 9.88 2.30
N ARG A 128 11.99 9.39 1.17
CA ARG A 128 11.85 10.18 -0.06
C ARG A 128 10.48 10.80 -0.26
N LEU A 129 9.39 10.09 0.06
CA LEU A 129 8.03 10.58 -0.15
C LEU A 129 7.60 11.56 0.95
N THR A 130 6.52 12.30 0.72
CA THR A 130 5.85 13.09 1.75
C THR A 130 5.21 12.18 2.79
N LEU A 131 5.15 12.58 4.07
CA LEU A 131 4.68 11.77 5.20
C LEU A 131 3.41 10.94 4.89
N GLY A 132 2.32 11.56 4.43
CA GLY A 132 1.07 10.84 4.13
C GLY A 132 1.23 9.77 3.04
N HIS A 133 1.81 10.14 1.90
CA HIS A 133 2.09 9.18 0.83
C HIS A 133 3.08 8.08 1.25
N ALA A 134 4.08 8.40 2.07
CA ALA A 134 5.01 7.39 2.58
C ALA A 134 4.27 6.33 3.40
N VAL A 135 3.42 6.75 4.33
CA VAL A 135 2.62 5.83 5.16
C VAL A 135 1.67 5.00 4.27
N GLU A 136 0.94 5.62 3.33
CA GLU A 136 0.05 4.88 2.40
C GLU A 136 0.80 3.77 1.63
N ARG A 137 2.02 4.06 1.17
CA ARG A 137 2.82 3.12 0.38
C ARG A 137 3.46 2.02 1.24
N ILE A 138 3.88 2.37 2.45
CA ILE A 138 4.50 1.41 3.35
C ILE A 138 3.44 0.51 3.98
N ASP A 139 2.26 1.01 4.36
CA ASP A 139 1.12 0.20 4.81
C ASP A 139 0.79 -0.87 3.76
N ALA A 140 0.61 -0.47 2.49
CA ALA A 140 0.33 -1.40 1.39
C ALA A 140 1.45 -2.43 1.17
N LEU A 141 2.72 -2.04 1.36
CA LEU A 141 3.86 -2.95 1.26
C LEU A 141 3.93 -3.92 2.44
N MET A 142 3.70 -3.45 3.66
CA MET A 142 3.63 -4.28 4.86
C MET A 142 2.50 -5.29 4.75
N ASN A 143 1.32 -4.87 4.29
CA ASN A 143 0.18 -5.74 4.03
C ASN A 143 0.51 -6.86 3.02
N ALA A 144 1.23 -6.53 1.94
CA ALA A 144 1.58 -7.48 0.89
C ALA A 144 2.69 -8.47 1.28
N THR A 145 3.60 -8.07 2.18
CA THR A 145 4.86 -8.80 2.44
C THR A 145 5.01 -9.34 3.85
N GLY A 146 4.23 -8.87 4.82
CA GLY A 146 4.43 -9.15 6.24
C GLY A 146 5.61 -8.40 6.86
N LEU A 147 6.21 -7.42 6.14
CA LEU A 147 7.29 -6.58 6.64
C LEU A 147 6.91 -5.89 7.96
N THR A 148 7.85 -5.84 8.89
CA THR A 148 7.70 -5.18 10.19
C THR A 148 8.57 -3.92 10.30
N THR A 149 8.19 -2.98 11.18
CA THR A 149 8.98 -1.76 11.40
C THR A 149 10.40 -2.02 11.94
N PRO A 150 10.66 -3.02 12.80
CA PRO A 150 12.04 -3.35 13.22
C PRO A 150 12.96 -3.73 12.06
N GLU A 151 12.46 -4.40 11.03
CA GLU A 151 13.26 -4.75 9.84
C GLU A 151 13.67 -3.49 9.04
N VAL A 152 12.79 -2.49 8.97
CA VAL A 152 13.14 -1.19 8.35
C VAL A 152 14.16 -0.43 9.20
N HIS A 153 14.05 -0.49 10.53
CA HIS A 153 15.05 0.06 11.44
C HIS A 153 16.43 -0.60 11.27
N ALA A 154 16.48 -1.91 11.01
CA ALA A 154 17.73 -2.62 10.75
C ALA A 154 18.42 -2.10 9.47
N VAL A 155 17.66 -1.82 8.40
CA VAL A 155 18.19 -1.13 7.20
C VAL A 155 18.70 0.26 7.57
N LEU A 156 17.91 1.05 8.31
CA LEU A 156 18.31 2.39 8.72
C LEU A 156 19.65 2.42 9.49
N ALA A 157 19.91 1.42 10.34
CA ALA A 157 21.17 1.31 11.08
C ALA A 157 22.40 1.14 10.16
N GLY A 158 22.23 0.54 8.98
CA GLY A 158 23.28 0.37 7.98
C GLY A 158 23.58 1.61 7.13
N HIS A 159 22.75 2.66 7.21
CA HIS A 159 22.86 3.88 6.37
C HIS A 159 22.95 5.16 7.21
N PRO A 160 24.03 5.36 8.00
CA PRO A 160 24.20 6.56 8.81
C PRO A 160 24.31 7.82 7.94
N GLY A 161 23.69 8.91 8.38
CA GLY A 161 23.80 10.22 7.72
C GLY A 161 23.00 10.39 6.42
N VAL A 162 22.19 9.39 6.02
CA VAL A 162 21.35 9.52 4.82
C VAL A 162 20.32 10.65 4.99
N ARG A 163 20.02 11.36 3.90
CA ARG A 163 18.99 12.40 3.90
C ARG A 163 17.60 11.79 4.11
N GLY A 164 16.79 12.46 4.95
CA GLY A 164 15.37 12.11 5.15
C GLY A 164 15.09 11.17 6.33
N VAL A 165 16.08 10.87 7.18
CA VAL A 165 15.91 9.96 8.33
C VAL A 165 14.87 10.45 9.32
N VAL A 166 14.80 11.76 9.61
CA VAL A 166 13.79 12.31 10.53
C VAL A 166 12.39 11.96 10.04
N ARG A 167 12.13 12.16 8.74
CA ARG A 167 10.86 11.79 8.12
C ARG A 167 10.61 10.28 8.16
N LEU A 168 11.62 9.47 7.86
CA LEU A 168 11.47 8.02 7.93
C LEU A 168 11.05 7.58 9.35
N ARG A 169 11.64 8.16 10.40
CA ARG A 169 11.25 7.86 11.79
C ARG A 169 9.80 8.25 12.06
N GLU A 170 9.38 9.45 11.68
CA GLU A 170 7.97 9.90 11.79
C GLU A 170 7.00 8.97 11.04
N VAL A 171 7.41 8.49 9.86
CA VAL A 171 6.63 7.52 9.08
C VAL A 171 6.50 6.21 9.84
N LEU A 172 7.59 5.67 10.39
CA LEU A 172 7.60 4.37 11.07
C LEU A 172 6.76 4.34 12.35
N GLU A 173 6.56 5.47 13.02
CA GLU A 173 5.61 5.60 14.14
C GLU A 173 4.14 5.51 13.68
N LEU A 174 3.87 5.84 12.41
CA LEU A 174 2.54 5.98 11.85
C LEU A 174 2.11 4.82 10.97
N VAL A 175 3.00 3.94 10.51
CA VAL A 175 2.62 2.83 9.63
C VAL A 175 1.85 1.74 10.36
N ASP A 176 1.06 1.01 9.59
CA ASP A 176 0.20 -0.08 10.05
C ASP A 176 -0.05 -1.08 8.91
N ALA A 177 0.14 -2.37 9.18
CA ALA A 177 0.01 -3.43 8.16
C ALA A 177 -1.46 -3.81 7.85
N GLY A 178 -2.41 -3.34 8.65
CA GLY A 178 -3.82 -3.71 8.55
C GLY A 178 -4.63 -2.85 7.57
N ALA A 179 -4.10 -1.75 7.05
CA ALA A 179 -4.81 -0.94 6.06
C ALA A 179 -4.83 -1.64 4.68
N GLU A 180 -6.04 -1.87 4.15
CA GLU A 180 -6.24 -2.55 2.86
C GLU A 180 -6.38 -1.55 1.69
N SER A 181 -6.60 -0.26 1.99
CA SER A 181 -6.71 0.82 1.02
C SER A 181 -6.01 2.12 1.45
N PRO A 182 -5.59 3.00 0.51
CA PRO A 182 -5.03 4.30 0.86
C PRO A 182 -6.01 5.18 1.64
N GLN A 183 -7.32 4.99 1.44
CA GLN A 183 -8.35 5.75 2.12
C GLN A 183 -8.52 5.32 3.58
N GLU A 184 -8.36 4.03 3.90
CA GLU A 184 -8.25 3.57 5.28
C GLU A 184 -7.02 4.19 5.95
N THR A 185 -5.83 4.14 5.34
CA THR A 185 -4.64 4.80 5.89
C THR A 185 -4.88 6.29 6.15
N ARG A 186 -5.50 7.01 5.21
CA ARG A 186 -5.83 8.44 5.38
C ARG A 186 -6.80 8.68 6.52
N THR A 187 -7.83 7.84 6.65
CA THR A 187 -8.80 7.92 7.75
C THR A 187 -8.10 7.69 9.08
N ARG A 188 -7.28 6.65 9.18
CA ARG A 188 -6.46 6.34 10.36
C ARG A 188 -5.54 7.50 10.76
N LEU A 189 -4.83 8.08 9.78
CA LEU A 189 -3.96 9.23 10.01
C LEU A 189 -4.74 10.47 10.46
N LEU A 190 -5.94 10.71 9.93
CA LEU A 190 -6.81 11.79 10.40
C LEU A 190 -7.15 11.60 11.88
N LEU A 191 -7.53 10.39 12.28
CA LEU A 191 -7.91 10.09 13.67
C LEU A 191 -6.73 10.28 14.63
N VAL A 192 -5.56 9.68 14.31
CA VAL A 192 -4.35 9.81 15.13
C VAL A 192 -3.92 11.27 15.27
N ARG A 193 -3.94 12.04 14.18
CA ARG A 193 -3.57 13.47 14.20
C ARG A 193 -4.58 14.34 14.95
N SER A 194 -5.81 13.87 15.11
CA SER A 194 -6.85 14.57 15.87
C SER A 194 -6.76 14.29 17.38
N GLY A 195 -5.77 13.51 17.82
CA GLY A 195 -5.51 13.26 19.25
C GLY A 195 -6.22 12.03 19.82
N PHE A 196 -6.92 11.24 18.99
CA PHE A 196 -7.51 10.00 19.46
C PHE A 196 -6.43 8.93 19.73
N PRO A 197 -6.68 7.98 20.66
CA PRO A 197 -5.82 6.81 20.82
C PRO A 197 -5.67 6.08 19.48
N LYS A 198 -4.50 5.46 19.22
CA LYS A 198 -4.26 4.73 17.95
C LYS A 198 -5.35 3.67 17.76
N PRO A 199 -6.14 3.72 16.68
CA PRO A 199 -7.18 2.72 16.44
C PRO A 199 -6.53 1.39 16.04
N GLN A 200 -7.09 0.29 16.50
CA GLN A 200 -6.78 -1.06 16.04
C GLN A 200 -7.42 -1.27 14.68
N THR A 201 -6.67 -1.80 13.72
CA THR A 201 -7.16 -2.10 12.37
C THR A 201 -7.67 -3.54 12.27
N GLN A 202 -8.59 -3.79 11.32
CA GLN A 202 -9.08 -5.12 10.96
C GLN A 202 -9.65 -5.90 12.16
N ILE A 203 -10.44 -5.22 13.00
CA ILE A 203 -11.00 -5.78 14.22
C ILE A 203 -12.02 -6.87 13.86
N ARG A 204 -11.80 -8.08 14.37
CA ARG A 204 -12.73 -9.21 14.20
C ARG A 204 -13.78 -9.14 15.30
N VAL A 205 -15.02 -8.85 14.91
CA VAL A 205 -16.16 -8.88 15.83
C VAL A 205 -16.69 -10.30 15.88
N LEU A 206 -16.76 -10.84 17.10
CA LEU A 206 -17.32 -12.14 17.40
C LEU A 206 -18.62 -11.95 18.20
N ASP A 207 -19.57 -12.85 18.02
CA ASP A 207 -20.78 -12.86 18.83
C ASP A 207 -20.51 -13.48 20.22
N ARG A 208 -21.54 -13.51 21.07
CA ARG A 208 -21.47 -14.13 22.41
C ARG A 208 -21.09 -15.62 22.42
N PHE A 209 -21.19 -16.32 21.30
CA PHE A 209 -20.84 -17.73 21.16
C PHE A 209 -19.43 -17.92 20.55
N GLY A 210 -18.76 -16.82 20.16
CA GLY A 210 -17.45 -16.84 19.53
C GLY A 210 -17.50 -16.97 18.00
N ASP A 211 -18.71 -16.92 17.41
CA ASP A 211 -18.88 -16.99 15.96
C ASP A 211 -18.54 -15.65 15.30
N PHE A 212 -17.94 -15.70 14.12
CA PHE A 212 -17.54 -14.50 13.39
C PHE A 212 -18.75 -13.74 12.86
N VAL A 213 -18.87 -12.48 13.26
CA VAL A 213 -19.94 -11.57 12.82
C VAL A 213 -19.47 -10.71 11.64
N ALA A 214 -18.39 -9.96 11.85
CA ALA A 214 -17.90 -8.97 10.89
C ALA A 214 -16.45 -8.58 11.18
N ARG A 215 -15.82 -7.93 10.20
CA ARG A 215 -14.47 -7.34 10.33
C ARG A 215 -14.55 -5.84 10.11
N VAL A 216 -14.33 -5.05 11.15
CA VAL A 216 -14.36 -3.58 11.11
C VAL A 216 -12.98 -3.07 10.68
N ASP A 217 -12.93 -2.11 9.74
CA ASP A 217 -11.67 -1.63 9.17
C ASP A 217 -10.71 -1.08 10.22
N MET A 218 -11.22 -0.26 11.15
CA MET A 218 -10.47 0.20 12.32
C MET A 218 -11.37 0.67 13.45
N GLY A 219 -10.84 0.80 14.66
CA GLY A 219 -11.58 1.36 15.79
C GLY A 219 -10.96 1.09 17.14
N TRP A 220 -11.81 1.11 18.17
CA TRP A 220 -11.46 0.84 19.56
C TRP A 220 -12.36 -0.28 20.09
N GLU A 221 -11.80 -1.49 20.17
CA GLU A 221 -12.53 -2.70 20.53
C GLU A 221 -13.16 -2.61 21.93
N ASP A 222 -12.40 -2.13 22.93
CA ASP A 222 -12.89 -1.95 24.30
C ASP A 222 -14.07 -0.96 24.39
N ALA A 223 -14.08 0.07 23.54
CA ALA A 223 -15.16 1.04 23.47
C ALA A 223 -16.30 0.60 22.55
N LYS A 224 -16.13 -0.50 21.79
CA LYS A 224 -17.01 -0.94 20.72
C LYS A 224 -17.35 0.19 19.72
N VAL A 225 -16.36 1.00 19.37
CA VAL A 225 -16.49 2.06 18.36
C VAL A 225 -15.68 1.69 17.14
N GLY A 226 -16.35 1.57 16.00
CA GLY A 226 -15.74 1.23 14.72
C GLY A 226 -15.82 2.37 13.71
N VAL A 227 -14.84 2.45 12.82
CA VAL A 227 -14.80 3.38 11.68
C VAL A 227 -14.61 2.54 10.42
N GLU A 228 -15.56 2.63 9.49
CA GLU A 228 -15.52 1.91 8.22
C GLU A 228 -15.41 2.89 7.05
N PHE A 229 -14.47 2.65 6.15
CA PHE A 229 -14.35 3.43 4.93
C PHE A 229 -15.28 2.86 3.85
N ASP A 230 -16.28 3.64 3.47
CA ASP A 230 -17.20 3.32 2.39
C ASP A 230 -16.67 3.95 1.10
N GLY A 231 -15.99 3.13 0.30
CA GLY A 231 -15.64 3.50 -1.07
C GLY A 231 -16.92 3.81 -1.86
N THR A 232 -16.84 4.68 -2.87
CA THR A 232 -17.97 4.88 -3.79
C THR A 232 -18.19 3.58 -4.58
N GLN A 233 -18.86 2.59 -4.00
CA GLN A 233 -19.30 1.39 -4.68
C GLN A 233 -20.72 1.59 -5.18
N HIS A 234 -20.89 1.18 -6.42
CA HIS A 234 -22.14 1.15 -7.15
C HIS A 234 -23.17 0.34 -6.35
N TRP A 235 -24.19 1.03 -5.81
CA TRP A 235 -25.39 0.47 -5.18
C TRP A 235 -26.28 -0.31 -6.17
N THR A 236 -25.69 -1.14 -7.02
CA THR A 236 -26.39 -1.78 -8.16
C THR A 236 -26.76 -3.24 -7.90
N ASP A 237 -26.25 -3.89 -6.85
CA ASP A 237 -26.64 -5.27 -6.48
C ASP A 237 -27.54 -5.30 -5.22
N PRO A 238 -28.84 -5.67 -5.35
CA PRO A 238 -29.75 -5.85 -4.23
C PRO A 238 -29.27 -6.86 -3.17
N ARG A 239 -28.50 -7.88 -3.55
CA ARG A 239 -27.98 -8.90 -2.61
C ARG A 239 -26.88 -8.34 -1.73
N GLN A 240 -26.01 -7.50 -2.29
CA GLN A 240 -24.97 -6.81 -1.52
C GLN A 240 -25.60 -5.87 -0.48
N ARG A 241 -26.63 -5.12 -0.89
CA ARG A 241 -27.38 -4.24 0.01
C ARG A 241 -28.03 -4.98 1.18
N SER A 242 -28.65 -6.15 0.96
CA SER A 242 -29.23 -6.94 2.04
C SER A 242 -28.16 -7.38 3.04
N ARG A 243 -27.02 -7.88 2.55
CA ARG A 243 -25.91 -8.31 3.40
C ARG A 243 -25.33 -7.16 4.22
N ASP A 244 -25.23 -5.97 3.65
CA ASP A 244 -24.74 -4.79 4.37
C ASP A 244 -25.70 -4.36 5.49
N ILE A 245 -27.01 -4.47 5.26
CA ILE A 245 -28.04 -4.22 6.28
C ILE A 245 -27.93 -5.25 7.41
N ASP A 246 -27.88 -6.54 7.08
CA ASP A 246 -27.79 -7.62 8.06
C ASP A 246 -26.50 -7.50 8.89
N ARG A 247 -25.38 -7.15 8.23
CA ARG A 247 -24.10 -6.88 8.90
C ARG A 247 -24.18 -5.70 9.86
N ALA A 248 -24.79 -4.59 9.45
CA ALA A 248 -24.93 -3.41 10.30
C ALA A 248 -25.82 -3.70 11.52
N ALA A 249 -26.89 -4.48 11.34
CA ALA A 249 -27.74 -4.94 12.43
C ALA A 249 -26.95 -5.82 13.42
N ALA A 250 -26.21 -6.83 12.91
CA ALA A 250 -25.43 -7.73 13.76
C ALA A 250 -24.32 -7.01 14.55
N LEU A 251 -23.63 -6.03 13.93
CA LEU A 251 -22.68 -5.18 14.64
C LEU A 251 -23.37 -4.38 15.77
N THR A 252 -24.57 -3.87 15.51
CA THR A 252 -25.37 -3.13 16.50
C THR A 252 -25.81 -4.03 17.66
N ASP A 253 -26.22 -5.27 17.37
CA ASP A 253 -26.60 -6.27 18.38
C ASP A 253 -25.41 -6.62 19.29
N GLU A 254 -24.20 -6.62 18.74
CA GLU A 254 -22.95 -6.77 19.50
C GLU A 254 -22.49 -5.47 20.17
N GLY A 255 -23.32 -4.41 20.16
CA GLY A 255 -23.08 -3.15 20.85
C GLY A 255 -22.11 -2.20 20.15
N TRP A 256 -21.78 -2.47 18.89
CA TRP A 256 -20.87 -1.61 18.12
C TRP A 256 -21.54 -0.35 17.61
N THR A 257 -20.84 0.78 17.76
CA THR A 257 -21.19 2.04 17.10
C THR A 257 -20.27 2.22 15.89
N ILE A 258 -20.82 2.06 14.68
CA ILE A 258 -20.06 2.14 13.43
C ILE A 258 -20.21 3.51 12.77
N ILE A 259 -19.07 4.15 12.50
CA ILE A 259 -18.98 5.46 11.85
C ILE A 259 -18.52 5.24 10.41
N ARG A 260 -19.42 5.50 9.46
CA ARG A 260 -19.16 5.40 8.03
C ARG A 260 -18.43 6.65 7.53
N VAL A 261 -17.30 6.44 6.86
CA VAL A 261 -16.49 7.50 6.25
C VAL A 261 -16.49 7.33 4.74
N THR A 262 -16.96 8.35 4.02
CA THR A 262 -16.91 8.36 2.55
C THR A 262 -15.71 9.16 2.06
N SER A 263 -15.33 8.95 0.79
CA SER A 263 -14.31 9.78 0.11
C SER A 263 -14.62 11.28 0.19
N GLU A 264 -15.89 11.66 0.09
CA GLU A 264 -16.34 13.06 0.14
C GLU A 264 -16.16 13.65 1.55
N LEU A 265 -16.59 12.91 2.59
CA LEU A 265 -16.40 13.33 3.97
C LEU A 265 -14.92 13.47 4.29
N LEU A 266 -14.12 12.47 3.93
CA LEU A 266 -12.68 12.46 4.21
C LEU A 266 -11.96 13.64 3.55
N ARG A 267 -12.37 14.01 2.33
CA ARG A 267 -11.75 15.09 1.57
C ARG A 267 -12.21 16.49 1.99
N HIS A 268 -13.51 16.67 2.23
CA HIS A 268 -14.11 18.00 2.34
C HIS A 268 -14.65 18.32 3.74
N ARG A 269 -14.93 17.30 4.56
CA ARG A 269 -15.54 17.46 5.89
C ARG A 269 -14.84 16.60 6.95
N PRO A 270 -13.51 16.63 7.07
CA PRO A 270 -12.79 15.79 8.03
C PRO A 270 -13.19 16.09 9.49
N GLY A 271 -13.52 17.34 9.82
CA GLY A 271 -14.02 17.71 11.16
C GLY A 271 -15.33 17.01 11.54
N THR A 272 -16.19 16.69 10.57
CA THR A 272 -17.41 15.91 10.83
C THR A 272 -17.09 14.47 11.22
N ILE A 273 -16.05 13.87 10.62
CA ILE A 273 -15.59 12.53 11.01
C ILE A 273 -15.08 12.56 12.44
N VAL A 274 -14.23 13.54 12.77
CA VAL A 274 -13.67 13.74 14.11
C VAL A 274 -14.78 13.91 15.15
N SER A 275 -15.75 14.80 14.91
CA SER A 275 -16.89 15.02 15.84
C SER A 275 -17.66 13.74 16.11
N ARG A 276 -18.00 12.97 15.06
CA ARG A 276 -18.76 11.72 15.20
C ARG A 276 -17.99 10.67 16.01
N VAL A 277 -16.68 10.60 15.82
CA VAL A 277 -15.82 9.68 16.59
C VAL A 277 -15.74 10.10 18.05
N ASP A 278 -15.53 11.39 18.32
CA ASP A 278 -15.48 11.92 19.68
C ASP A 278 -16.80 11.66 20.43
N GLU A 279 -17.94 12.00 19.83
CA GLU A 279 -19.27 11.73 20.38
C GLU A 279 -19.48 10.24 20.69
N ALA A 280 -19.10 9.35 19.77
CA ALA A 280 -19.23 7.90 19.98
C ALA A 280 -18.36 7.39 21.13
N LEU A 281 -17.10 7.85 21.23
CA LEU A 281 -16.18 7.46 22.30
C LEU A 281 -16.62 7.99 23.68
N GLN A 282 -17.15 9.20 23.73
CA GLN A 282 -17.70 9.77 24.96
C GLN A 282 -18.92 8.97 25.45
N LEU A 283 -19.85 8.64 24.55
CA LEU A 283 -21.00 7.80 24.87
C LEU A 283 -20.60 6.39 25.33
N ALA A 284 -19.58 5.80 24.71
CA ALA A 284 -19.05 4.50 25.12
C ALA A 284 -18.46 4.55 26.54
N SER A 285 -17.70 5.61 26.85
CA SER A 285 -17.08 5.81 28.17
C SER A 285 -18.12 5.97 29.28
N LEU A 286 -19.24 6.66 29.00
CA LEU A 286 -20.37 6.78 29.92
C LEU A 286 -21.02 5.42 30.21
N ARG A 287 -21.24 4.58 29.18
CA ARG A 287 -21.81 3.22 29.33
C ARG A 287 -20.93 2.33 30.23
N LEU A 288 -19.62 2.35 30.01
CA LEU A 288 -18.65 1.58 30.80
C LEU A 288 -18.64 2.00 32.27
N THR A 289 -18.74 3.31 32.54
CA THR A 289 -18.77 3.85 33.91
C THR A 289 -20.08 3.51 34.63
N THR A 290 -21.21 3.51 33.93
CA THR A 290 -22.50 3.09 34.51
C THR A 290 -22.61 1.59 34.78
N ALA A 291 -21.91 0.75 33.99
CA ALA A 291 -21.90 -0.70 34.18
C ALA A 291 -21.03 -1.15 35.37
N PHE A 292 -20.02 -0.36 35.74
CA PHE A 292 -19.13 -0.60 36.88
C PHE A 292 -19.00 0.67 37.74
N PRO A 293 -19.97 0.97 38.63
CA PRO A 293 -19.85 2.11 39.52
C PRO A 293 -18.62 1.91 40.44
N PRO A 294 -17.82 2.96 40.69
CA PRO A 294 -16.70 2.85 41.62
C PRO A 294 -17.21 2.40 42.99
N LYS A 295 -16.52 1.44 43.62
CA LYS A 295 -16.83 1.04 45.00
C LYS A 295 -16.74 2.28 45.88
N ALA A 296 -17.87 2.69 46.45
CA ALA A 296 -17.90 3.69 47.50
C ALA A 296 -17.01 3.20 48.65
N SER A 297 -16.02 4.01 48.99
CA SER A 297 -15.07 3.82 50.09
C SER A 297 -15.77 3.72 51.44
#